data_AF-A0A9P7DMM6-F1
#
_entry.id   AF-A0A9P7DMM6-F1
#
_cell.length_a   1.000
_cell.length_b   1.000
_cell.length_c   1.000
_cell.angle_alpha   90.00
_cell.angle_beta   90.00
_cell.angle_gamma   90.00
#
_symmetry.space_group_name_H-M   'P 1'
#
loop_
_entity.id
_entity.type
_entity.pdbx_description
1 polymer ?
#
loop_
_entity_poly.entity_id
_entity_poly.type
_entity_poly.pdbx_seq_one_letter_code
_entity_poly.pdbx_strand_id
1 'polypeptide(L)'
;MHASFFAARLVVLAAISLVVSAQSLLPDGCDRNVTVHAGDTCDKISAAHNVSTYQLAEVNSKTIDRGCDNLGIGEVICLGIKGHDCKVTHVVKGGETCHSIADAVGIPEKTLLTNNPNVGSDCSSIYPGEVLCTSKKIYVKAT
;
A
#
# COMPACT_ATOMS: atom_id res chain seq x y z
N MET A 1 68.58 25.59 32.50
CA MET A 1 67.48 26.17 31.69
C MET A 1 66.80 25.03 30.94
N HIS A 2 65.73 24.47 31.47
CA HIS A 2 64.91 23.47 30.77
C HIS A 2 63.52 24.08 30.63
N ALA A 3 63.12 24.40 29.40
CA ALA A 3 61.79 24.89 29.08
C ALA A 3 60.87 23.69 28.83
N SER A 4 59.81 23.57 29.64
CA SER A 4 58.70 22.65 29.41
C SER A 4 57.98 23.01 28.12
N PHE A 5 57.88 22.07 27.19
CA PHE A 5 56.96 22.13 26.06
C PHE A 5 55.82 21.13 26.32
N PHE A 6 54.74 21.60 26.94
CA PHE A 6 53.45 20.90 26.91
C PHE A 6 52.77 21.22 25.57
N ALA A 7 52.91 20.32 24.60
CA ALA A 7 52.13 20.37 23.37
C ALA A 7 50.69 19.93 23.68
N ALA A 8 49.78 20.89 23.86
CA ALA A 8 48.35 20.61 23.95
C ALA A 8 47.85 20.14 22.58
N ARG A 9 47.56 18.84 22.43
CA ARG A 9 46.86 18.31 21.26
C ARG A 9 45.39 18.74 21.35
N LEU A 10 44.98 19.71 20.55
CA LEU A 10 43.56 19.95 20.28
C LEU A 10 42.99 18.73 19.55
N VAL A 11 42.22 17.91 20.25
CA VAL A 11 41.34 16.93 19.62
C VAL A 11 40.11 17.70 19.15
N VAL A 12 40.03 17.95 17.84
CA VAL A 12 38.81 18.50 17.23
C VAL A 12 37.72 17.45 17.37
N LEU A 13 36.77 17.66 18.29
CA LEU A 13 35.54 16.87 18.36
C LEU A 13 34.71 17.17 17.11
N ALA A 14 34.82 16.32 16.09
CA ALA A 14 33.86 16.29 15.01
C ALA A 14 32.51 15.82 15.57
N ALA A 15 31.58 16.75 15.77
CA ALA A 15 30.19 16.41 16.06
C ALA A 15 29.60 15.76 14.80
N ILE A 16 29.58 14.43 14.77
CA ILE A 16 28.87 13.65 13.75
C ILE A 16 27.38 13.89 14.00
N SER A 17 26.78 14.83 13.28
CA SER A 17 25.33 14.99 13.24
C SER A 17 24.74 13.71 12.64
N LEU A 18 24.21 12.84 13.51
CA LEU A 18 23.37 11.71 13.11
C LEU A 18 22.08 12.29 12.54
N VAL A 19 22.04 12.50 11.24
CA VAL A 19 20.77 12.64 10.53
C VAL A 19 20.06 11.29 10.60
N VAL A 20 19.17 11.15 11.58
CA VAL A 20 18.17 10.07 11.56
C VAL A 20 17.35 10.32 10.31
N SER A 21 17.67 9.57 9.26
CA SER A 21 16.90 9.61 8.03
C SER A 21 15.51 9.10 8.40
N ALA A 22 14.50 9.95 8.29
CA ALA A 22 13.10 9.52 8.33
C ALA A 22 12.94 8.54 7.16
N GLN A 23 13.13 7.26 7.42
CA GLN A 23 12.92 6.22 6.43
C GLN A 23 11.47 6.37 5.98
N SER A 24 11.27 6.43 4.67
CA SER A 24 9.93 6.51 4.09
C SER A 24 9.15 5.32 4.65
N LEU A 25 8.03 5.57 5.32
CA LEU A 25 7.12 4.51 5.78
C LEU A 25 6.51 3.73 4.60
N LEU A 26 6.72 4.20 3.38
CA LEU A 26 6.25 3.55 2.17
C LEU A 26 7.07 2.29 1.86
N PRO A 27 6.41 1.24 1.34
CA PRO A 27 7.10 0.05 0.83
C PRO A 27 8.09 0.40 -0.28
N ASP A 28 9.17 -0.38 -0.37
CA ASP A 28 10.15 -0.28 -1.44
C ASP A 28 9.46 -0.42 -2.81
N GLY A 29 9.82 0.47 -3.74
CA GLY A 29 9.24 0.46 -5.08
C GLY A 29 7.81 0.99 -5.14
N CYS A 30 7.33 1.71 -4.13
CA CYS A 30 6.09 2.48 -4.22
C CYS A 30 6.11 3.39 -5.46
N ASP A 31 5.13 3.22 -6.34
CA ASP A 31 5.01 3.93 -7.62
C ASP A 31 4.07 5.13 -7.51
N ARG A 32 3.02 4.99 -6.69
CA ARG A 32 2.00 6.02 -6.44
C ARG A 32 1.64 6.03 -4.97
N ASN A 33 1.34 7.21 -4.43
CA ASN A 33 0.94 7.36 -3.03
C ASN A 33 -0.18 8.39 -2.88
N VAL A 34 -0.77 8.42 -1.69
CA VAL A 34 -1.78 9.40 -1.28
C VAL A 34 -1.55 9.75 0.19
N THR A 35 -1.96 10.96 0.58
CA THR A 35 -2.06 11.36 1.98
C THR A 35 -3.47 11.09 2.47
N VAL A 36 -3.60 10.41 3.61
CA VAL A 36 -4.87 10.12 4.27
C VAL A 36 -5.47 11.40 4.84
N HIS A 37 -6.75 11.64 4.57
CA HIS A 37 -7.53 12.75 5.09
C HIS A 37 -8.62 12.28 6.05
N ALA A 38 -9.21 13.24 6.77
CA ALA A 38 -10.32 12.95 7.67
C ALA A 38 -11.52 12.37 6.89
N GLY A 39 -12.00 11.20 7.32
CA GLY A 39 -13.15 10.51 6.71
C GLY A 39 -12.80 9.54 5.57
N ASP A 40 -11.52 9.41 5.25
CA ASP A 40 -11.02 8.38 4.34
C ASP A 40 -11.20 6.97 4.94
N THR A 41 -11.42 6.02 4.05
CA THR A 41 -11.36 4.58 4.30
C THR A 41 -10.55 3.95 3.17
N CYS A 42 -10.04 2.74 3.35
CA CYS A 42 -9.36 2.03 2.26
C CYS A 42 -10.22 1.98 0.99
N ASP A 43 -11.52 1.70 1.11
CA ASP A 43 -12.42 1.61 -0.06
C ASP A 43 -12.63 2.96 -0.75
N LYS A 44 -12.80 4.05 0.02
CA LYS A 44 -12.95 5.40 -0.57
C LYS A 44 -11.68 5.84 -1.29
N ILE A 45 -10.53 5.62 -0.67
CA ILE A 45 -9.23 5.86 -1.30
C ILE A 45 -9.11 4.99 -2.56
N SER A 46 -9.45 3.72 -2.46
CA SER A 46 -9.36 2.76 -3.56
C SER A 46 -10.21 3.16 -4.75
N ALA A 47 -11.45 3.57 -4.49
CA ALA A 47 -12.38 4.04 -5.51
C ALA A 47 -11.93 5.35 -6.15
N ALA A 48 -11.41 6.30 -5.35
CA ALA A 48 -10.93 7.59 -5.86
C ALA A 48 -9.64 7.47 -6.69
N HIS A 49 -8.82 6.46 -6.43
CA HIS A 49 -7.48 6.34 -7.00
C HIS A 49 -7.28 5.12 -7.91
N ASN A 50 -8.35 4.42 -8.28
CA ASN A 50 -8.34 3.22 -9.12
C ASN A 50 -7.30 2.20 -8.67
N VAL A 51 -7.37 1.81 -7.39
CA VAL A 51 -6.55 0.73 -6.82
C VAL A 51 -7.48 -0.32 -6.22
N SER A 52 -7.08 -1.59 -6.26
CA SER A 52 -7.79 -2.65 -5.55
C SER A 52 -7.63 -2.50 -4.02
N THR A 53 -8.72 -2.66 -3.26
CA THR A 53 -8.68 -2.64 -1.79
C THR A 53 -7.69 -3.67 -1.25
N TYR A 54 -7.65 -4.87 -1.85
CA TYR A 54 -6.68 -5.91 -1.50
C TYR A 54 -5.23 -5.45 -1.69
N GLN A 55 -4.92 -4.89 -2.85
CA GLN A 55 -3.55 -4.47 -3.16
C GLN A 55 -3.10 -3.31 -2.28
N LEU A 56 -4.01 -2.37 -2.00
CA LEU A 56 -3.75 -1.27 -1.08
C LEU A 56 -3.39 -1.81 0.31
N ALA A 57 -4.17 -2.74 0.85
CA ALA A 57 -3.89 -3.36 2.13
C ALA A 57 -2.58 -4.16 2.11
N GLU A 58 -2.34 -4.96 1.07
CA GLU A 58 -1.17 -5.83 0.94
C GLU A 58 0.14 -5.04 0.93
N VAL A 59 0.25 -3.99 0.11
CA VAL A 59 1.50 -3.24 -0.02
C VAL A 59 1.81 -2.39 1.20
N ASN A 60 0.80 -2.04 2.01
CA ASN A 60 0.95 -1.30 3.26
C ASN A 60 0.81 -2.19 4.50
N SER A 61 0.87 -3.51 4.38
CA SER A 61 0.65 -4.48 5.47
C SER A 61 1.57 -4.33 6.69
N LYS A 62 2.64 -3.53 6.58
CA LYS A 62 3.52 -3.18 7.70
C LYS A 62 2.92 -2.11 8.63
N THR A 63 2.01 -1.27 8.12
CA THR A 63 1.42 -0.14 8.85
C THR A 63 -0.10 -0.20 8.89
N ILE A 64 -0.75 -0.68 7.83
CA ILE A 64 -2.20 -0.90 7.77
C ILE A 64 -2.49 -2.36 8.12
N ASP A 65 -3.45 -2.58 9.02
CA ASP A 65 -3.89 -3.93 9.36
C ASP A 65 -4.83 -4.53 8.30
N ARG A 66 -5.19 -5.81 8.48
CA ARG A 66 -6.04 -6.53 7.53
C ARG A 66 -7.45 -5.91 7.39
N GLY A 67 -7.96 -5.26 8.43
CA GLY A 67 -9.27 -4.60 8.40
C GLY A 67 -9.23 -3.21 7.77
N CYS A 68 -8.04 -2.62 7.63
CA CYS A 68 -7.83 -1.24 7.22
C CYS A 68 -8.71 -0.25 8.01
N ASP A 69 -8.80 -0.45 9.32
CA ASP A 69 -9.51 0.45 10.24
C ASP A 69 -8.56 1.35 11.04
N ASN A 70 -7.26 1.28 10.75
CA ASN A 70 -6.20 1.97 11.47
C ASN A 70 -5.49 3.09 10.68
N LEU A 71 -6.13 3.65 9.65
CA LEU A 71 -5.58 4.77 8.86
C LEU A 71 -5.32 6.01 9.72
N GLY A 72 -4.10 6.56 9.67
CA GLY A 72 -3.75 7.80 10.35
C GLY A 72 -3.98 9.05 9.50
N ILE A 73 -4.67 10.07 10.01
CA ILE A 73 -4.80 11.35 9.29
C ILE A 73 -3.41 11.97 9.07
N GLY A 74 -3.11 12.37 7.83
CA GLY A 74 -1.81 12.89 7.43
C GLY A 74 -0.77 11.81 7.10
N GLU A 75 -1.08 10.53 7.33
CA GLU A 75 -0.25 9.40 6.91
C GLU A 75 -0.15 9.37 5.39
N VAL A 76 1.05 9.14 4.86
CA VAL A 76 1.25 8.88 3.43
C VAL A 76 1.30 7.38 3.23
N ILE A 77 0.37 6.85 2.44
CA ILE A 77 0.25 5.41 2.16
C ILE A 77 0.50 5.14 0.68
N CYS A 78 0.96 3.93 0.36
CA CYS A 78 1.25 3.55 -1.01
C CYS A 78 0.01 3.01 -1.72
N LEU A 79 -0.32 3.53 -2.89
CA LEU A 79 -1.43 3.04 -3.71
C LEU A 79 -1.01 1.85 -4.60
N GLY A 80 0.27 1.55 -4.72
CA GLY A 80 0.74 0.46 -5.55
C GLY A 80 2.25 0.51 -5.74
N ILE A 81 2.86 -0.66 -5.85
CA ILE A 81 4.29 -0.80 -6.11
C ILE A 81 4.53 -1.14 -7.58
N LYS A 82 5.74 -0.87 -8.08
CA LYS A 82 6.11 -1.18 -9.46
C LYS A 82 5.84 -2.64 -9.80
N GLY A 83 5.08 -2.86 -10.87
CA GLY A 83 4.67 -4.19 -11.34
C GLY A 83 3.43 -4.77 -10.67
N HIS A 84 2.97 -4.19 -9.55
CA HIS A 84 1.84 -4.64 -8.73
C HIS A 84 0.91 -3.46 -8.37
N ASP A 85 0.35 -2.81 -9.39
CA ASP A 85 -0.62 -1.71 -9.29
C ASP A 85 -1.72 -1.92 -10.33
N CYS A 86 -2.82 -2.57 -9.93
CA CYS A 86 -3.93 -2.84 -10.83
C CYS A 86 -4.81 -1.60 -10.98
N LYS A 87 -4.70 -0.94 -12.13
CA LYS A 87 -5.46 0.28 -12.45
C LYS A 87 -6.80 0.03 -13.16
N VAL A 88 -7.09 -1.22 -13.50
CA VAL A 88 -8.38 -1.63 -14.08
C VAL A 88 -9.20 -2.24 -12.95
N THR A 89 -10.10 -1.45 -12.40
CA THR A 89 -10.83 -1.78 -11.18
C THR A 89 -12.34 -1.70 -11.36
N HIS A 90 -13.07 -2.32 -10.45
CA HIS A 90 -14.52 -2.24 -10.33
C HIS A 90 -14.91 -2.02 -8.88
N VAL A 91 -15.76 -1.03 -8.62
CA VAL A 91 -16.35 -0.79 -7.29
C VAL A 91 -17.61 -1.63 -7.17
N VAL A 92 -17.61 -2.58 -6.24
CA VAL A 92 -18.71 -3.51 -6.01
C VAL A 92 -19.99 -2.76 -5.65
N LYS A 93 -21.09 -3.11 -6.30
CA LYS A 93 -22.43 -2.60 -6.04
C LYS A 93 -23.27 -3.63 -5.28
N GLY A 94 -24.35 -3.15 -4.67
CA GLY A 94 -25.31 -4.01 -3.98
C GLY A 94 -25.86 -5.12 -4.87
N GLY A 95 -25.71 -6.37 -4.43
CA GLY A 95 -26.22 -7.56 -5.13
C GLY A 95 -25.29 -8.16 -6.18
N GLU A 96 -24.11 -7.59 -6.41
CA GLU A 96 -23.11 -8.20 -7.31
C GLU A 96 -22.39 -9.38 -6.65
N THR A 97 -22.03 -10.35 -7.47
CA THR A 97 -21.17 -11.50 -7.13
C THR A 97 -19.88 -11.44 -7.95
N CYS A 98 -18.83 -12.15 -7.53
CA CYS A 98 -17.60 -12.31 -8.31
C CYS A 98 -17.90 -12.83 -9.72
N HIS A 99 -18.81 -13.79 -9.84
CA HIS A 99 -19.27 -14.30 -11.13
C HIS A 99 -19.84 -13.20 -12.03
N SER A 100 -20.81 -12.42 -11.53
CA SER A 100 -21.47 -11.36 -12.31
C SER A 100 -20.51 -10.25 -12.74
N ILE A 101 -19.55 -9.90 -11.88
CA ILE A 101 -18.53 -8.88 -12.19
C ILE A 101 -17.56 -9.41 -13.25
N ALA A 102 -17.07 -10.65 -13.07
CA ALA A 102 -16.14 -11.29 -14.00
C ALA A 102 -16.74 -11.44 -15.40
N ASP A 103 -18.01 -11.86 -15.49
CA ASP A 103 -18.74 -11.97 -16.75
C ASP A 103 -18.92 -10.60 -17.42
N ALA A 104 -19.33 -9.58 -16.67
CA ALA A 104 -19.54 -8.23 -17.17
C ALA A 104 -18.27 -7.59 -17.77
N VAL A 105 -17.09 -7.89 -17.22
CA VAL A 105 -15.80 -7.39 -17.74
C VAL A 105 -15.09 -8.37 -18.68
N GLY A 106 -15.69 -9.54 -18.94
CA GLY A 106 -15.17 -10.55 -19.86
C GLY A 106 -13.84 -11.17 -19.42
N ILE A 107 -13.72 -11.54 -18.14
CA ILE A 107 -12.57 -12.27 -17.58
C ILE A 107 -13.02 -13.59 -16.91
N PRO A 108 -12.14 -14.61 -16.83
CA PRO A 108 -12.45 -15.78 -16.03
C PRO A 108 -12.63 -15.40 -14.56
N GLU A 109 -13.66 -15.93 -13.89
CA GLU A 109 -13.87 -15.68 -12.45
C GLU A 109 -12.64 -16.07 -11.62
N LYS A 110 -11.94 -17.15 -11.99
CA LYS A 110 -10.66 -17.51 -11.38
C LYS A 110 -9.60 -16.41 -11.47
N THR A 111 -9.56 -15.66 -12.57
CA THR A 111 -8.66 -14.51 -12.74
C THR A 111 -9.04 -13.39 -11.78
N LEU A 112 -10.34 -13.10 -11.64
CA LEU A 112 -10.85 -12.13 -10.67
C LEU A 112 -10.45 -12.54 -9.24
N LEU A 113 -10.73 -13.78 -8.85
CA LEU A 113 -10.43 -14.30 -7.51
C LEU A 113 -8.93 -14.33 -7.22
N THR A 114 -8.10 -14.65 -8.23
CA THR A 114 -6.63 -14.61 -8.07
C THR A 114 -6.14 -13.19 -7.80
N ASN A 115 -6.74 -12.19 -8.46
CA ASN A 115 -6.37 -10.79 -8.26
C ASN A 115 -6.92 -10.19 -6.96
N ASN A 116 -7.94 -10.81 -6.36
CA ASN A 116 -8.62 -10.30 -5.17
C ASN A 116 -8.82 -11.41 -4.11
N PRO A 117 -7.74 -11.95 -3.50
CA PRO A 117 -7.86 -13.05 -2.54
C PRO A 117 -8.66 -12.71 -1.28
N ASN A 118 -8.80 -11.43 -0.94
CA ASN A 118 -9.61 -10.92 0.16
C ASN A 118 -11.08 -11.35 0.11
N VAL A 119 -11.65 -11.53 -1.09
CA VAL A 119 -13.07 -11.90 -1.22
C VAL A 119 -13.34 -13.39 -0.93
N GLY A 120 -12.29 -14.17 -0.69
CA GLY A 120 -12.37 -15.62 -0.49
C GLY A 120 -12.50 -16.37 -1.82
N SER A 121 -12.04 -17.63 -1.85
CA SER A 121 -12.08 -18.45 -3.07
C SER A 121 -13.50 -18.82 -3.53
N ASP A 122 -14.48 -18.68 -2.64
CA ASP A 122 -15.91 -18.86 -2.88
C ASP A 122 -16.67 -17.53 -3.01
N CYS A 123 -15.95 -16.40 -3.04
CA CYS A 123 -16.51 -15.05 -3.07
C CYS A 123 -17.41 -14.71 -1.86
N SER A 124 -17.24 -15.38 -0.71
CA SER A 124 -18.09 -15.17 0.46
C SER A 124 -17.85 -13.85 1.20
N SER A 125 -16.70 -13.21 0.99
CA SER A 125 -16.32 -11.97 1.70
C SER A 125 -16.50 -10.70 0.86
N ILE A 126 -17.14 -10.78 -0.30
CA ILE A 126 -17.42 -9.60 -1.15
C ILE A 126 -18.48 -8.69 -0.50
N TYR A 127 -18.31 -7.38 -0.58
CA TYR A 127 -19.30 -6.41 -0.08
C TYR A 127 -19.38 -5.13 -0.93
N PRO A 128 -20.51 -4.40 -0.90
CA PRO A 128 -20.66 -3.14 -1.63
C PRO A 128 -19.65 -2.08 -1.17
N GLY A 129 -19.03 -1.40 -2.13
CA GLY A 129 -18.01 -0.38 -1.90
C GLY A 129 -16.58 -0.92 -2.02
N GLU A 130 -16.36 -2.22 -1.85
CA GLU A 130 -15.06 -2.85 -2.06
C GLU A 130 -14.58 -2.65 -3.51
N VAL A 131 -13.28 -2.46 -3.72
CA VAL A 131 -12.72 -2.22 -5.05
C VAL A 131 -11.90 -3.41 -5.50
N LEU A 132 -12.38 -4.09 -6.54
CA LEU A 132 -11.75 -5.28 -7.10
C LEU A 132 -10.88 -4.92 -8.31
N CYS A 133 -9.70 -5.54 -8.41
CA CYS A 133 -8.91 -5.57 -9.63
C CYS A 133 -9.57 -6.48 -10.67
N THR A 134 -10.04 -5.92 -11.78
CA THR A 134 -10.75 -6.62 -12.87
C THR A 134 -9.89 -6.79 -14.12
N SER A 135 -8.58 -6.59 -13.99
CA SER A 135 -7.63 -6.83 -15.08
C SER A 135 -7.53 -8.32 -15.45
N LYS A 136 -7.34 -8.57 -16.75
CA LYS A 136 -6.96 -9.90 -17.29
C LYS A 136 -5.57 -10.37 -16.85
N LYS A 137 -4.65 -9.42 -16.60
CA LYS A 137 -3.32 -9.68 -16.03
C LYS A 137 -3.42 -9.87 -14.51
N ILE A 138 -2.60 -10.78 -13.98
CA ILE A 138 -2.44 -11.00 -12.54
C ILE A 138 -1.45 -9.99 -11.95
N TYR A 139 -1.85 -9.36 -10.84
CA TYR A 139 -1.06 -8.33 -10.15
C TYR A 139 -0.75 -8.65 -8.68
N VAL A 140 -1.05 -9.85 -8.20
CA VAL A 140 -0.61 -10.27 -6.85
C VAL A 140 0.90 -10.45 -6.81
N LYS A 141 1.52 -10.10 -5.68
CA LYS A 141 2.94 -10.37 -5.46
C LYS A 141 3.13 -11.88 -5.38
N ALA A 142 4.11 -12.43 -6.11
CA ALA A 142 4.50 -13.82 -5.91
C ALA A 142 5.09 -13.93 -4.49
N THR A 143 4.42 -14.70 -3.64
CA THR A 143 4.91 -15.09 -2.30
C THR A 143 6.12 -15.99 -2.42
#